data_AF-A0A820P8M1-F1
#
_entry.id   AF-A0A820P8M1-F1
#
_cell.length_a   1.000
_cell.length_b   1.000
_cell.length_c   1.000
_cell.angle_alpha   90.00
_cell.angle_beta   90.00
_cell.angle_gamma   90.00
#
_symmetry.space_group_name_H-M   'P 1'
#
loop_
_entity.id
_entity.type
_entity.pdbx_description
1 polymer ?
#
loop_
_entity_poly.entity_id
_entity_poly.type
_entity_poly.pdbx_seq_one_letter_code
_entity_poly.pdbx_strand_id
1 'polypeptide(L)'
;KAVEDSKCKTKVEVFVNRLDSVESVLPYEYSYFDFCTINDEPSPVENLGQVLFGERIRPSPYKFDFLKNDDCHLVCTKRFSSSDALRQKMLKRLMKGMVLNYQQHWIIDNMPVTLCYRNT
;
A
#
# COMPACT_ATOMS: atom_id res chain seq x y z
N LYS A 1 32.18 5.37 9.87
CA LYS A 1 31.50 6.36 8.99
C LYS A 1 31.69 5.84 7.57
N ALA A 2 30.70 5.15 7.02
CA ALA A 2 30.82 4.52 5.71
C ALA A 2 30.87 5.62 4.63
N VAL A 3 31.79 5.47 3.70
CA VAL A 3 31.97 6.33 2.53
C VAL A 3 30.77 6.09 1.62
N GLU A 4 29.99 7.14 1.38
CA GLU A 4 28.84 7.12 0.47
C GLU A 4 29.38 6.99 -0.96
N ASP A 5 29.45 5.76 -1.44
CA ASP A 5 29.72 5.47 -2.84
C ASP A 5 28.56 6.04 -3.65
N SER A 6 28.82 6.99 -4.55
CA SER A 6 27.81 7.87 -5.18
C SER A 6 26.81 7.14 -6.11
N LYS A 7 26.82 5.80 -6.10
CA LYS A 7 25.95 4.91 -6.86
C LYS A 7 25.00 4.09 -5.98
N CYS A 8 25.21 4.03 -4.67
CA CYS A 8 24.35 3.27 -3.76
C CYS A 8 23.20 4.14 -3.25
N LYS A 9 21.98 3.86 -3.70
CA LYS A 9 20.78 4.50 -3.15
C LYS A 9 20.46 3.89 -1.78
N THR A 10 20.28 4.74 -0.78
CA THR A 10 19.90 4.34 0.59
C THR A 10 18.40 4.28 0.79
N LYS A 11 17.63 5.04 -0.01
CA LYS A 11 16.17 5.06 0.06
C LYS A 11 15.59 3.82 -0.60
N VAL A 12 14.70 3.14 0.11
CA VAL A 12 13.95 1.99 -0.38
C VAL A 12 12.53 2.46 -0.69
N GLU A 13 12.16 2.41 -1.96
CA GLU A 13 10.81 2.75 -2.41
C GLU A 13 9.84 1.61 -2.07
N VAL A 14 8.65 2.01 -1.62
CA VAL A 14 7.57 1.10 -1.25
C VAL A 14 6.41 1.38 -2.17
N PHE A 15 5.85 0.33 -2.75
CA PHE A 15 4.67 0.44 -3.60
C PHE A 15 3.56 -0.46 -3.09
N VAL A 16 2.34 -0.09 -3.46
CA VAL A 16 1.12 -0.86 -3.24
C VAL A 16 0.54 -1.26 -4.59
N ASN A 17 0.01 -2.47 -4.67
CA ASN A 17 -0.74 -2.97 -5.82
C ASN A 17 -2.22 -3.13 -5.43
N ARG A 18 -2.94 -4.07 -6.06
CA ARG A 18 -4.31 -4.44 -5.72
C ARG A 18 -4.46 -5.01 -4.30
N LEU A 19 -5.67 -4.91 -3.79
CA LEU A 19 -6.18 -5.70 -2.70
C LEU A 19 -6.97 -6.88 -3.24
N ASP A 20 -6.74 -8.07 -2.69
CA ASP A 20 -7.54 -9.27 -2.93
C ASP A 20 -8.03 -9.86 -1.60
N SER A 21 -8.91 -10.84 -1.70
CA SER A 21 -9.57 -11.46 -0.56
C SER A 21 -9.66 -12.96 -0.81
N VAL A 22 -9.47 -13.75 0.24
CA VAL A 22 -9.74 -15.20 0.18
C VAL A 22 -11.25 -15.51 0.20
N GLU A 23 -12.07 -14.54 0.63
CA GLU A 23 -13.52 -14.63 0.76
C GLU A 23 -14.26 -14.04 -0.47
N SER A 24 -13.55 -13.35 -1.37
CA SER A 24 -14.15 -12.67 -2.52
C SER A 24 -13.26 -12.72 -3.76
N VAL A 25 -13.87 -12.97 -4.91
CA VAL A 25 -13.17 -13.00 -6.21
C VAL A 25 -12.88 -11.62 -6.79
N LEU A 26 -13.42 -10.54 -6.19
CA LEU A 26 -13.30 -9.18 -6.72
C LEU A 26 -12.11 -8.45 -6.09
N PRO A 27 -11.05 -8.13 -6.86
CA PRO A 27 -9.97 -7.29 -6.37
C PRO A 27 -10.37 -5.81 -6.36
N TYR A 28 -9.72 -5.04 -5.49
CA TYR A 28 -9.87 -3.59 -5.42
C TYR A 28 -8.54 -2.88 -5.58
N GLU A 29 -8.53 -1.70 -6.19
CA GLU A 29 -7.35 -0.83 -6.17
C GLU A 29 -7.14 -0.20 -4.79
N TYR A 30 -5.91 0.20 -4.47
CA TYR A 30 -5.59 0.91 -3.23
C TYR A 30 -6.47 2.15 -3.00
N SER A 31 -6.78 2.88 -4.09
CA SER A 31 -7.61 4.09 -4.09
C SER A 31 -9.10 3.82 -3.82
N TYR A 32 -9.55 2.56 -3.88
CA TYR A 32 -10.94 2.20 -3.62
C TYR A 32 -11.34 2.44 -2.16
N PHE A 33 -10.38 2.32 -1.25
CA PHE A 33 -10.52 2.66 0.16
C PHE A 33 -9.87 4.02 0.44
N ASP A 34 -10.30 4.68 1.51
CA ASP A 34 -9.79 6.01 1.89
C ASP A 34 -8.44 5.91 2.63
N PHE A 35 -7.47 5.21 2.03
CA PHE A 35 -6.13 5.06 2.58
C PHE A 35 -5.29 6.34 2.41
N CYS A 36 -4.12 6.37 3.04
CA CYS A 36 -3.15 7.45 2.88
C CYS A 36 -2.44 7.29 1.52
N THR A 37 -2.48 8.31 0.68
CA THR A 37 -1.81 8.34 -0.63
C THR A 37 -0.81 9.49 -0.69
N ILE A 38 0.22 9.36 -1.53
CA ILE A 38 1.04 10.50 -1.96
C ILE A 38 0.53 10.94 -3.32
N ASN A 39 0.16 12.21 -3.47
CA ASN A 39 -0.38 12.73 -4.74
C ASN A 39 0.72 13.21 -5.70
N ASP A 40 1.93 13.47 -5.20
CA ASP A 40 2.99 14.16 -5.94
C ASP A 40 4.11 13.24 -6.44
N GLU A 41 4.04 11.92 -6.22
CA GLU A 41 5.04 10.96 -6.69
C GLU A 41 4.54 10.24 -7.95
N PRO A 42 5.33 10.22 -9.05
CA PRO A 42 4.92 9.56 -10.28
C PRO A 42 4.76 8.06 -10.03
N SER A 43 3.66 7.49 -10.53
CA SER A 43 3.50 6.03 -10.52
C SER A 43 4.57 5.39 -11.41
N PRO A 44 5.06 4.18 -11.07
CA PRO A 44 5.98 3.45 -11.91
C PRO A 44 5.46 3.29 -13.34
N VAL A 45 6.37 3.20 -14.30
CA VAL A 45 5.99 2.96 -15.70
C VAL A 45 5.39 1.57 -15.81
N GLU A 46 4.10 1.50 -16.14
CA GLU A 46 3.38 0.24 -16.35
C GLU A 46 3.71 -0.33 -17.73
N ASN A 47 3.96 -1.64 -17.81
CA ASN A 47 4.09 -2.32 -19.10
C ASN A 47 2.71 -2.71 -19.66
N LEU A 48 2.63 -2.98 -20.96
CA LEU A 48 1.37 -3.29 -21.65
C LEU A 48 0.63 -4.48 -21.02
N GLY A 49 1.37 -5.50 -20.57
CA GLY A 49 0.78 -6.67 -19.89
C GLY A 49 0.07 -6.27 -18.60
N GLN A 50 0.71 -5.46 -17.75
CA GLN A 50 0.11 -4.96 -16.51
C GLN A 50 -1.16 -4.16 -16.76
N VAL A 51 -1.15 -3.31 -17.79
CA VAL A 51 -2.33 -2.53 -18.18
C VAL A 51 -3.48 -3.46 -18.61
N LEU A 52 -3.19 -4.48 -19.42
CA LEU A 52 -4.20 -5.45 -19.88
C LEU A 52 -4.78 -6.30 -18.75
N PHE A 53 -3.97 -6.64 -17.74
CA PHE A 53 -4.42 -7.41 -16.58
C PHE A 53 -4.96 -6.53 -15.44
N GLY A 54 -5.03 -5.21 -15.63
CA GLY A 54 -5.57 -4.26 -14.66
C GLY A 54 -4.73 -4.11 -13.40
N GLU A 55 -3.43 -4.41 -13.45
CA GLU A 55 -2.53 -4.14 -12.34
C GLU A 55 -2.22 -2.65 -12.27
N ARG A 56 -2.33 -2.08 -11.07
CA ARG A 56 -2.07 -0.66 -10.81
C ARG A 56 -1.13 -0.51 -9.64
N ILE A 57 0.14 -0.25 -9.94
CA ILE A 57 1.16 -0.03 -8.92
C ILE A 57 1.17 1.45 -8.56
N ARG A 58 1.02 1.76 -7.26
CA ARG A 58 1.00 3.13 -6.75
C ARG A 58 2.07 3.33 -5.67
N PRO A 59 2.65 4.53 -5.55
CA PRO A 59 3.57 4.84 -4.47
C PRO A 59 2.85 4.75 -3.12
N SER A 60 3.52 4.12 -2.16
CA SER A 60 3.10 4.05 -0.78
C SER A 60 3.61 5.28 -0.01
N PRO A 61 2.90 5.75 1.02
CA PRO A 61 3.39 6.85 1.83
C PRO A 61 4.47 6.44 2.85
N TYR A 62 4.78 5.13 2.97
CA TYR A 62 5.88 4.63 3.79
C TYR A 62 7.24 4.85 3.10
N LYS A 63 8.22 5.32 3.87
CA LYS A 63 9.59 5.57 3.39
C LYS A 63 10.58 4.84 4.29
N PHE A 64 11.40 3.97 3.72
CA PHE A 64 12.41 3.21 4.45
C PHE A 64 13.82 3.61 4.00
N ASP A 65 14.75 3.62 4.95
CA ASP A 65 16.18 3.78 4.66
C ASP A 65 16.88 2.43 4.92
N PHE A 66 17.74 2.02 4.00
CA PHE A 66 18.51 0.78 4.11
C PHE A 66 19.42 0.81 5.35
N LEU A 67 19.52 -0.33 6.06
CA LEU A 67 20.26 -0.49 7.32
C LEU A 67 19.81 0.41 8.48
N LYS A 68 18.62 1.00 8.40
CA LYS A 68 18.00 1.76 9.50
C LYS A 68 16.82 0.98 10.03
N ASN A 69 16.92 0.57 11.29
CA ASN A 69 15.78 -0.01 11.99
C ASN A 69 14.78 1.11 12.29
N ASP A 70 13.56 0.95 11.79
CA ASP A 70 12.45 1.83 12.08
C ASP A 70 11.28 0.98 12.59
N ASP A 71 10.61 1.49 13.63
CA ASP A 71 9.45 0.82 14.21
C ASP A 71 8.17 1.31 13.49
N CYS A 72 7.01 0.80 13.93
CA CYS A 72 5.73 1.22 13.37
C CYS A 72 5.51 2.73 13.58
N HIS A 73 5.43 3.48 12.48
CA HIS A 73 5.13 4.91 12.49
C HIS A 73 3.79 5.21 11.80
N LEU A 74 3.07 6.19 12.35
CA LEU A 74 1.79 6.64 11.81
C LEU A 74 2.01 7.54 10.59
N VAL A 75 1.44 7.16 9.44
CA VAL A 75 1.61 7.93 8.21
C VAL A 75 0.57 9.05 8.05
N CYS A 76 -0.71 8.75 8.29
CA CYS A 76 -1.77 9.76 8.33
C CYS A 76 -2.94 9.27 9.18
N THR A 77 -3.80 10.20 9.62
CA THR A 77 -5.04 9.89 10.35
C THR A 77 -6.25 10.26 9.52
N LYS A 78 -7.17 9.32 9.28
CA LYS A 78 -8.47 9.56 8.65
C LYS A 78 -9.55 9.62 9.72
N ARG A 79 -10.38 10.66 9.69
CA ARG A 79 -11.49 10.87 10.65
C ARG A 79 -12.83 10.72 9.96
N PHE A 80 -13.67 9.82 10.43
CA PHE A 80 -15.01 9.60 9.89
C PHE A 80 -16.06 10.23 10.82
N SER A 81 -16.58 11.41 10.46
CA SER A 81 -17.65 12.06 11.22
C SER A 81 -19.00 11.41 10.92
N SER A 82 -19.88 11.33 11.92
CA SER A 82 -21.27 10.90 11.76
C SER A 82 -22.12 11.88 10.96
N SER A 83 -21.72 13.15 10.92
CA SER A 83 -22.42 14.22 10.20
C SER A 83 -22.20 14.19 8.67
N ASP A 84 -21.25 13.40 8.18
CA ASP A 84 -20.88 13.34 6.77
C ASP A 84 -21.29 11.99 6.17
N ALA A 85 -22.35 12.00 5.37
CA ALA A 85 -22.90 10.80 4.75
C ALA A 85 -21.88 10.09 3.82
N LEU A 86 -21.00 10.84 3.16
CA LEU A 86 -19.98 10.28 2.27
C LEU A 86 -18.90 9.56 3.09
N ARG A 87 -18.44 10.16 4.18
CA ARG A 87 -17.49 9.49 5.10
C ARG A 87 -18.10 8.28 5.79
N GLN A 88 -19.38 8.31 6.14
CA GLN A 88 -20.08 7.14 6.66
C GLN A 88 -20.13 5.99 5.63
N LYS A 89 -20.35 6.31 4.35
CA LYS A 89 -20.30 5.30 3.28
C LYS A 89 -18.90 4.70 3.12
N MET A 90 -17.85 5.50 3.21
CA MET A 90 -16.46 5.03 3.18
C MET A 90 -16.13 4.15 4.38
N LEU A 91 -16.58 4.53 5.58
CA LEU A 91 -16.40 3.73 6.79
C LEU A 91 -17.06 2.35 6.65
N LYS A 92 -18.32 2.29 6.19
CA LYS A 92 -19.01 1.02 5.94
C LYS A 92 -18.29 0.15 4.92
N ARG A 93 -17.72 0.76 3.87
CA ARG A 93 -16.90 0.06 2.87
C ARG A 93 -15.63 -0.53 3.51
N LEU A 94 -14.92 0.26 4.32
CA LEU A 94 -13.72 -0.20 5.03
C LEU A 94 -14.05 -1.37 5.97
N MET A 95 -15.10 -1.26 6.77
CA MET A 95 -15.54 -2.33 7.67
C MET A 95 -15.89 -3.61 6.89
N LYS A 96 -16.59 -3.49 5.76
CA LYS A 96 -16.87 -4.64 4.88
C LYS A 96 -15.59 -5.25 4.33
N GLY A 97 -14.62 -4.43 3.93
CA GLY A 97 -13.30 -4.89 3.47
C GLY A 97 -12.56 -5.70 4.54
N MET A 98 -12.60 -5.24 5.79
CA MET A 98 -12.00 -5.95 6.93
C MET A 98 -12.68 -7.30 7.18
N VAL A 99 -14.02 -7.34 7.18
CA VAL A 99 -14.80 -8.58 7.37
C VAL A 99 -14.50 -9.60 6.27
N LEU A 100 -14.32 -9.14 5.03
CA LEU A 100 -13.96 -9.99 3.90
C LEU A 100 -12.45 -10.29 3.84
N ASN A 101 -11.67 -9.95 4.86
CA ASN A 101 -10.24 -10.23 4.92
C ASN A 101 -9.50 -9.77 3.65
N TYR A 102 -9.77 -8.55 3.19
CA TYR A 102 -9.00 -7.96 2.09
C TYR A 102 -7.57 -7.68 2.54
N GLN A 103 -6.61 -8.12 1.75
CA GLN A 103 -5.18 -8.00 2.02
C GLN A 103 -4.52 -7.13 0.96
N GLN A 104 -3.62 -6.27 1.41
CA GLN A 104 -2.86 -5.38 0.53
C GLN A 104 -1.61 -6.09 0.02
N HIS A 105 -1.40 -6.06 -1.29
CA HIS A 105 -0.15 -6.51 -1.91
C HIS A 105 0.87 -5.37 -1.89
N TRP A 106 1.99 -5.59 -1.23
CA TRP A 106 3.09 -4.62 -1.12
C TRP A 106 4.26 -5.06 -2.00
N ILE A 107 4.99 -4.08 -2.52
CA ILE A 107 6.21 -4.28 -3.30
C ILE A 107 7.29 -3.42 -2.66
N ILE A 108 8.39 -4.05 -2.26
CA ILE A 108 9.55 -3.41 -1.64
C ILE A 108 10.79 -3.86 -2.41
N ASP A 109 11.64 -2.92 -2.83
CA ASP A 109 12.83 -3.22 -3.65
C ASP A 109 12.50 -4.06 -4.90
N ASN A 110 11.38 -3.73 -5.56
CA ASN A 110 10.88 -4.43 -6.74
C ASN A 110 10.55 -5.93 -6.50
N MET A 111 10.36 -6.35 -5.24
CA MET A 111 9.95 -7.71 -4.87
C MET A 111 8.62 -7.70 -4.11
N PRO A 112 7.75 -8.70 -4.34
CA PRO A 112 6.51 -8.84 -3.59
C PRO A 112 6.79 -9.20 -2.13
N VAL A 113 6.07 -8.56 -1.22
CA VAL A 113 6.15 -8.87 0.21
C VAL A 113 5.29 -10.08 0.52
N THR A 114 5.85 -11.04 1.27
CA THR A 114 5.12 -12.19 1.79
C THR A 114 5.01 -12.09 3.30
N LEU A 115 3.79 -12.26 3.82
CA LEU A 115 3.55 -12.28 5.25
C LEU A 115 3.63 -13.73 5.77
N CYS A 116 4.61 -13.98 6.63
CA CYS A 116 4.76 -15.28 7.29
C CYS A 116 4.13 -15.23 8.69
N TYR A 117 2.99 -15.87 8.85
CA TYR A 117 2.41 -16.07 10.18
C TYR A 117 3.11 -17.24 10.87
N ARG A 118 3.58 -17.02 12.10
CA ARG A 118 3.90 -18.15 12.99
C ARG A 118 2.58 -18.66 13.55
N ASN A 119 2.20 -19.88 13.17
CA ASN A 119 1.16 -20.61 13.91
C ASN A 119 1.72 -20.89 15.31
N THR A 120 1.27 -20.10 16.27
CA THR A 120 1.39 -20.39 17.70
C THR A 120 0.29 -21.33 18.13
#